data_AF-E3ZP04-F1
#
_entry.id   AF-E3ZP04-F1
#
_cell.length_a   1.000
_cell.length_b   1.000
_cell.length_c   1.000
_cell.angle_alpha   90.00
_cell.angle_beta   90.00
_cell.angle_gamma   90.00
#
_symmetry.space_group_name_H-M   'P 1'
#
loop_
_entity.id
_entity.type
_entity.pdbx_description
1 polymer ?
#
loop_
_entity_poly.entity_id
_entity_poly.type
_entity_poly.pdbx_seq_one_letter_code
_entity_poly.pdbx_strand_id
1 'polypeptide(L)' 'TPVATDAADGMVAAWLPNTSGIYYKDYKGKFEDLGANLKGAKIGLAVPKYMTNINSIEDLKTSK' A
#
# COMPACT_ATOMS: atom_id res chain seq x y z
N THR A 1 0.67 -15.87 4.50
CA THR A 1 0.15 -15.76 3.12
C THR A 1 0.52 -17.03 2.35
N PRO A 2 -0.10 -17.36 1.20
CA PRO A 2 0.23 -18.57 0.44
C PRO A 2 1.72 -18.70 0.09
N VAL A 3 2.40 -17.58 -0.15
CA VAL A 3 3.87 -17.54 -0.37
C VAL A 3 4.64 -17.93 0.90
N ALA A 4 4.18 -17.52 2.08
CA ALA A 4 4.83 -17.86 3.34
C ALA A 4 4.56 -19.29 3.83
N THR A 5 3.70 -20.04 3.15
CA THR A 5 3.37 -21.44 3.45
C THR A 5 3.73 -22.38 2.29
N ASP A 6 4.53 -21.91 1.33
CA ASP A 6 4.93 -22.64 0.12
C ASP A 6 3.75 -23.18 -0.73
N ALA A 7 2.56 -22.58 -0.58
CA ALA A 7 1.37 -22.91 -1.36
C ALA A 7 1.30 -22.10 -2.66
N ALA A 8 2.14 -21.07 -2.81
CA ALA A 8 2.34 -20.31 -4.04
C ALA A 8 3.82 -19.93 -4.16
N ASP A 9 4.37 -19.96 -5.38
CA ASP A 9 5.81 -19.76 -5.61
C ASP A 9 6.25 -18.30 -5.41
N GLY A 10 5.35 -17.33 -5.58
CA GLY A 10 5.70 -15.91 -5.43
C GLY A 10 4.55 -14.95 -5.69
N MET A 11 4.81 -13.66 -5.48
CA MET A 11 3.87 -12.57 -5.78
C MET A 11 4.61 -11.27 -6.14
N VAL A 12 3.96 -10.42 -6.93
CA VAL A 12 4.48 -9.08 -7.30
C VAL A 12 3.59 -7.94 -6.77
N ALA A 13 2.73 -8.26 -5.80
CA ALA A 13 1.69 -7.38 -5.27
C ALA A 13 1.93 -6.95 -3.81
N ALA A 14 3.17 -7.04 -3.32
CA ALA A 14 3.53 -6.56 -1.98
C ALA A 14 3.73 -5.03 -1.99
N TRP A 15 2.76 -4.28 -1.45
CA TRP A 15 2.84 -2.82 -1.34
C TRP A 15 3.49 -2.42 -0.02
N LEU A 16 4.80 -2.19 -0.03
CA LEU A 16 5.62 -1.93 1.15
C LEU A 16 6.11 -0.47 1.24
N PRO A 17 6.47 0.01 2.45
CA PRO A 17 6.39 -0.68 3.74
C PRO A 17 5.03 -0.56 4.43
N ASN A 18 4.11 0.28 3.95
CA ASN A 18 2.91 0.65 4.71
C ASN A 18 1.73 -0.31 4.47
N THR A 19 1.20 -0.37 3.24
CA THR A 19 -0.06 -1.06 2.91
C THR A 19 -0.05 -2.55 3.28
N SER A 20 1.04 -3.25 3.00
CA SER A 20 1.23 -4.67 3.33
C SER A 20 2.19 -4.88 4.52
N GLY A 21 2.53 -3.81 5.25
CA GLY A 21 3.57 -3.82 6.29
C GLY A 21 3.31 -4.77 7.44
N ILE A 22 2.04 -4.91 7.85
CA ILE A 22 1.68 -5.84 8.92
C ILE A 22 1.94 -7.29 8.52
N TYR A 23 1.58 -7.68 7.29
CA TYR A 23 1.87 -9.02 6.77
C TYR A 23 3.37 -9.25 6.62
N TYR A 24 4.11 -8.24 6.16
CA TYR A 24 5.56 -8.32 6.08
C TYR A 24 6.17 -8.61 7.46
N LYS A 25 5.71 -7.92 8.51
CA LYS A 25 6.15 -8.14 9.89
C LYS A 25 5.80 -9.55 10.38
N ASP A 26 4.55 -9.96 10.20
CA ASP A 26 4.04 -11.23 10.76
C ASP A 26 4.64 -12.47 10.07
N TYR A 27 5.06 -12.35 8.80
CA TYR A 27 5.65 -13.45 8.02
C TYR A 27 7.15 -13.27 7.73
N LYS A 28 7.82 -12.30 8.36
CA LYS A 28 9.24 -12.02 8.12
C LYS A 28 10.09 -13.27 8.36
N GLY A 29 11.01 -13.54 7.44
CA GLY A 29 11.88 -14.73 7.48
C GLY A 29 11.23 -16.02 6.95
N LYS A 30 9.97 -15.96 6.48
CA LYS A 30 9.27 -17.06 5.81
C LYS A 30 9.09 -16.83 4.30
N PHE A 31 9.76 -15.83 3.75
CA PHE A 31 9.78 -15.50 2.33
C PHE A 31 11.08 -14.76 2.02
N GLU A 32 11.46 -14.75 0.74
CA GLU A 32 12.55 -13.92 0.23
C GLU A 32 12.00 -12.60 -0.33
N ASP A 33 12.63 -11.48 0.04
CA ASP A 33 12.29 -10.16 -0.49
C ASP A 33 13.20 -9.85 -1.69
N LEU A 34 12.67 -10.00 -2.90
CA LEU A 34 13.39 -9.77 -4.15
C LEU A 34 13.52 -8.27 -4.51
N GLY A 35 13.00 -7.38 -3.67
CA GLY A 35 13.07 -5.93 -3.85
C GLY A 35 11.94 -5.34 -4.70
N ALA A 36 12.02 -4.03 -4.92
CA ALA A 36 10.95 -3.25 -5.55
C ALA A 36 10.94 -3.42 -7.09
N ASN A 37 9.83 -3.90 -7.63
CA ASN A 37 9.56 -3.90 -9.08
C ASN A 37 8.99 -2.56 -9.59
N LEU A 38 8.35 -1.76 -8.73
CA LEU A 38 7.79 -0.45 -9.04
C LEU A 38 8.12 0.55 -7.92
N LYS A 39 8.50 1.78 -8.28
CA LYS A 39 8.81 2.88 -7.36
C LYS A 39 7.86 4.05 -7.57
N GLY A 40 7.60 4.82 -6.51
CA GLY A 40 6.76 6.04 -6.57
C GLY A 40 5.26 5.79 -6.39
N ALA A 41 4.85 4.59 -6.00
CA ALA A 41 3.47 4.31 -5.61
C ALA A 41 3.03 5.20 -4.44
N LYS A 42 1.79 5.68 -4.48
CA LYS A 42 1.19 6.53 -3.44
C LYS A 42 -0.13 5.94 -2.98
N ILE A 43 -0.39 6.10 -1.68
CA ILE A 43 -1.71 5.88 -1.07
C ILE A 43 -2.25 7.23 -0.60
N GLY A 44 -3.56 7.36 -0.54
CA GLY A 44 -4.19 8.58 -0.04
C GLY A 44 -5.67 8.63 -0.38
N LEU A 45 -6.31 9.67 0.13
CA LEU A 45 -7.66 10.03 -0.28
C LEU A 45 -7.59 10.71 -1.65
N ALA A 46 -8.49 10.34 -2.54
CA ALA A 46 -8.60 10.94 -3.86
C ALA A 46 -9.92 11.70 -3.95
N VAL A 47 -9.87 12.88 -4.58
CA VAL A 47 -11.04 13.69 -4.91
C VAL A 47 -11.07 13.98 -6.41
N PRO A 48 -12.25 14.18 -7.02
CA PRO A 48 -12.36 14.66 -8.38
C PRO A 48 -11.68 16.01 -8.59
N LYS A 49 -11.04 16.21 -9.75
CA LYS A 49 -10.31 17.44 -10.08
C LYS A 49 -11.17 18.72 -10.08
N TYR A 50 -12.49 18.60 -10.26
CA TYR A 50 -13.39 19.76 -10.26
C TYR A 50 -13.64 20.34 -8.86
N MET A 51 -13.24 19.64 -7.79
CA MET A 51 -13.39 20.11 -6.41
C MET A 51 -12.22 21.04 -6.03
N THR A 52 -12.11 22.19 -6.68
CA THR A 52 -10.97 23.12 -6.53
C THR A 52 -10.78 23.69 -5.12
N ASN A 53 -11.81 23.59 -4.28
CA ASN A 53 -11.81 24.09 -2.90
C ASN A 53 -11.31 23.06 -1.88
N ILE A 54 -11.02 21.82 -2.30
CA ILE A 54 -10.54 20.74 -1.43
C ILE A 54 -9.16 20.29 -1.92
N ASN A 55 -8.12 20.72 -1.20
CA ASN A 55 -6.72 20.49 -1.57
C ASN A 55 -5.91 19.80 -0.47
N SER A 56 -6.49 19.61 0.70
CA SER A 56 -5.89 18.96 1.86
C SER A 56 -6.90 18.03 2.55
N ILE A 57 -6.42 17.19 3.47
CA ILE A 57 -7.31 16.33 4.27
C ILE A 57 -8.12 17.20 5.24
N GLU A 58 -7.56 18.33 5.68
CA GLU A 58 -8.17 19.30 6.58
C GLU A 58 -9.42 19.96 5.96
N ASP A 59 -9.38 20.25 4.66
CA ASP A 59 -10.52 20.84 3.92
C ASP A 59 -11.77 19.94 3.92
N LEU A 60 -11.60 18.62 4.13
CA LEU A 60 -12.71 17.67 4.23
C LEU A 60 -13.52 17.84 5.53
N LYS A 61 -12.95 18.47 6.56
CA LYS A 61 -13.66 18.71 7.83
C LYS A 61 -14.59 19.91 7.76
N THR A 62 -14.29 20.86 6.88
CA THR A 62 -15.00 22.13 6.75
C THR A 62 -16.02 22.13 5.62
N SER A 63 -16.01 21.10 4.76
CA SER A 63 -17.08 20.86 3.78
C SER A 63 -18.37 20.46 4.49
N LYS A 64 -19.21 21.44 4.82
CA LYS A 64 -20.62 21.23 5.14
C LYS A 64 -21.45 21.22 3.86
#